data_AF-A0A932G8J9-F1
#
_entry.id   AF-A0A932G8J9-F1
#
_cell.length_a   1.000
_cell.length_b   1.000
_cell.length_c   1.000
_cell.angle_alpha   90.00
_cell.angle_beta   90.00
_cell.angle_gamma   90.00
#
_symmetry.space_group_name_H-M   'P 1'
#
loop_
_entity.id
_entity.type
_entity.pdbx_description
1 polymer ?
#
loop_
_entity_poly.entity_id
_entity_poly.type
_entity_poly.pdbx_seq_one_letter_code
_entity_poly.pdbx_strand_id
1 'polypeptide(L)'
;MSDQGDKLTYEVIGLAMDVHRKLGPGLDEVFYHELLSAKLKAAGVEHLFKPRGRLVHRGITVDEVEPDLVLPDRLVPELKTLWGAFAPEHFVQLTSYLKFWRIQTGLLIDFAKESLVHKRFVFSDAEPPPVSAGELIQQAPPLARAHPLLTPLCESLAPIYATYRLGYRDTTYRGLLDADLRAEGVGCVNQPVAAIRCDGERLGEAKLNCLVVENECAVMVLSLRDAIRAADRATAQTWLRYLDLPWGLIVNFGKRTLEIRFVIHPRPR
;
A
#
# COMPACT_ATOMS: atom_id res chain seq x y z
N MET A 1 -2.71 30.98 -8.23
CA MET A 1 -3.92 30.40 -7.62
C MET A 1 -3.55 30.00 -6.19
N SER A 2 -3.28 31.00 -5.34
CA SER A 2 -4.19 31.57 -4.33
C SER A 2 -4.22 30.73 -3.03
N ASP A 3 -3.32 31.14 -2.14
CA ASP A 3 -3.05 30.96 -0.71
C ASP A 3 -4.23 30.65 0.28
N GLN A 4 -5.33 30.06 -0.17
CA GLN A 4 -6.43 29.59 0.70
C GLN A 4 -6.20 28.19 1.27
N GLY A 5 -5.15 27.48 0.81
CA GLY A 5 -4.84 26.11 1.19
C GLY A 5 -4.32 25.91 2.61
N ASP A 6 -4.14 26.95 3.42
CA ASP A 6 -3.45 26.82 4.71
C ASP A 6 -4.31 27.05 5.97
N LYS A 7 -5.38 27.86 5.89
CA LYS A 7 -6.16 28.23 7.09
C LYS A 7 -6.78 27.02 7.81
N LEU A 8 -7.44 26.12 7.07
CA LEU A 8 -8.04 24.93 7.66
C LEU A 8 -6.99 23.98 8.24
N THR A 9 -5.86 23.83 7.55
CA THR A 9 -4.78 22.97 8.04
C THR A 9 -4.22 23.51 9.36
N TYR A 10 -3.97 24.82 9.44
CA TYR A 10 -3.57 25.46 10.70
C TYR A 10 -4.62 25.36 11.79
N GLU A 11 -5.90 25.49 11.45
CA GLU A 11 -6.99 25.32 12.41
C GLU A 11 -7.02 23.91 13.00
N VAL A 12 -6.94 22.87 12.15
CA VAL A 12 -6.88 21.47 12.57
C VAL A 12 -5.63 21.21 13.42
N ILE A 13 -4.47 21.74 13.02
CA ILE A 13 -3.22 21.62 13.80
C ILE A 13 -3.37 22.32 15.16
N GLY A 14 -3.95 23.51 15.20
CA GLY A 14 -4.18 24.27 16.44
C GLY A 14 -5.10 23.52 17.41
N LEU A 15 -6.17 22.91 16.89
CA LEU A 15 -7.06 22.05 17.68
C LEU A 15 -6.33 20.80 18.18
N ALA A 16 -5.51 20.16 17.34
CA ALA A 16 -4.68 19.01 17.74
C ALA A 16 -3.63 19.39 18.80
N MET A 17 -3.04 20.59 18.74
CA MET A 17 -2.13 21.09 19.77
C MET A 17 -2.86 21.27 21.11
N ASP A 18 -4.11 21.74 21.08
CA ASP A 18 -4.92 21.81 22.30
C ASP A 18 -5.32 20.45 22.85
N VAL A 19 -5.62 19.47 21.98
CA VAL A 19 -5.81 18.06 22.38
C VAL A 19 -4.57 17.54 23.10
N HIS A 20 -3.39 17.70 22.50
CA HIS A 20 -2.12 17.22 23.06
C HIS A 20 -1.81 17.89 24.40
N ARG A 21 -2.02 19.21 24.53
CA ARG A 21 -1.86 19.94 25.80
C ARG A 21 -2.78 19.41 26.91
N LYS A 22 -4.01 19.03 26.57
CA LYS A 22 -5.01 18.58 27.54
C LYS A 22 -4.80 17.14 28.00
N LEU A 23 -4.44 16.25 27.07
CA LEU A 23 -4.29 14.82 27.36
C LEU A 23 -2.87 14.44 27.75
N GLY A 24 -1.87 15.18 27.28
CA GLY A 24 -0.47 14.77 27.31
C GLY A 24 -0.18 13.58 26.37
N PRO A 25 1.08 13.17 26.23
CA PRO A 25 1.46 11.95 25.52
C PRO A 25 1.21 10.69 26.37
N GLY A 26 1.21 9.52 25.74
CA GLY A 26 1.21 8.22 26.42
C GLY A 26 -0.14 7.50 26.52
N LEU A 27 -1.18 8.03 25.86
CA LEU A 27 -2.48 7.36 25.72
C LEU A 27 -2.59 6.62 24.39
N ASP A 28 -3.58 5.75 24.28
CA ASP A 28 -3.94 5.10 23.02
C ASP A 28 -4.52 6.11 22.00
N GLU A 29 -4.30 5.86 20.71
CA GLU A 29 -4.74 6.74 19.61
C GLU A 29 -6.23 7.11 19.69
N VAL A 30 -7.07 6.18 20.16
CA VAL A 30 -8.52 6.36 20.29
C VAL A 30 -8.90 7.60 21.12
N PHE A 31 -8.17 7.92 22.18
CA PHE A 31 -8.50 9.09 23.01
C PHE A 31 -8.22 10.40 22.29
N TYR A 32 -7.15 10.45 21.48
CA TYR A 32 -6.83 11.60 20.64
C TYR A 32 -7.83 11.74 19.49
N HIS A 33 -8.26 10.63 18.89
CA HIS A 33 -9.30 10.58 17.85
C HIS A 33 -10.61 11.22 18.35
N GLU A 34 -11.13 10.74 19.48
CA GLU A 34 -12.39 11.20 20.06
C GLU A 34 -12.34 12.69 20.44
N LEU A 35 -11.27 13.12 21.13
CA LEU A 35 -11.17 14.51 21.57
C LEU A 35 -10.94 15.49 20.41
N LEU A 36 -10.16 15.10 19.39
CA LEU A 36 -9.97 15.95 18.20
C LEU A 36 -11.28 16.09 17.41
N SER A 37 -12.02 14.99 17.22
CA SER A 37 -13.35 15.00 16.58
C SER A 37 -14.32 15.93 17.32
N ALA A 38 -14.42 15.80 18.65
CA ALA A 38 -15.26 16.68 19.47
C ALA A 38 -14.88 18.16 19.35
N LYS A 39 -13.58 18.46 19.25
CA LYS A 39 -13.07 19.82 19.09
C LYS A 39 -13.34 20.42 17.73
N LEU A 40 -13.17 19.64 16.66
CA LEU A 40 -13.54 20.05 15.31
C LEU A 40 -15.03 20.37 15.23
N LYS A 41 -15.87 19.52 15.83
CA LYS A 41 -17.32 19.76 15.92
C LYS A 41 -17.64 21.06 16.67
N ALA A 42 -17.01 21.31 17.81
CA ALA A 42 -17.21 22.54 18.58
C ALA A 42 -16.73 23.80 17.86
N ALA A 43 -15.70 23.68 17.01
CA ALA A 43 -15.21 24.76 16.15
C ALA A 43 -16.06 24.96 14.88
N GLY A 44 -17.10 24.16 14.65
CA GLY A 44 -17.93 24.24 13.44
C GLY A 44 -17.24 23.68 12.19
N VAL A 45 -16.19 22.87 12.34
CA VAL A 45 -15.48 22.23 11.23
C VAL A 45 -16.19 20.93 10.85
N GLU A 46 -16.79 20.92 9.65
CA GLU A 46 -17.41 19.73 9.08
C GLU A 46 -16.37 18.64 8.78
N HIS A 47 -16.63 17.43 9.26
CA HIS A 47 -15.78 16.27 9.06
C HIS A 47 -16.55 14.97 9.24
N LEU A 48 -16.03 13.91 8.64
CA LEU A 48 -16.42 12.53 8.89
C LEU A 48 -15.43 11.90 9.86
N PHE A 49 -15.93 11.14 10.83
CA PHE A 49 -15.11 10.43 11.83
C PHE A 49 -15.10 8.94 11.50
N LYS A 50 -13.91 8.38 11.28
CA LYS A 50 -13.70 6.97 10.89
C LYS A 50 -14.63 6.48 9.76
N PRO A 51 -14.78 7.22 8.64
CA PRO A 51 -15.65 6.77 7.56
C PRO A 51 -15.06 5.54 6.86
N ARG A 52 -15.85 4.47 6.76
CA ARG A 52 -15.47 3.25 6.03
C ARG A 52 -15.75 3.37 4.55
N GLY A 53 -14.75 3.01 3.74
CA GLY A 53 -14.86 2.85 2.30
C GLY A 53 -14.41 1.46 1.86
N ARG A 54 -15.05 0.93 0.82
CA ARG A 54 -14.65 -0.34 0.20
C ARG A 54 -14.13 -0.10 -1.20
N LEU A 55 -12.90 -0.51 -1.45
CA LEU A 55 -12.36 -0.57 -2.81
C LEU A 55 -12.83 -1.89 -3.43
N VAL A 56 -13.68 -1.80 -4.44
CA VAL A 56 -14.23 -2.97 -5.14
C VAL A 56 -13.64 -3.05 -6.54
N HIS A 57 -13.15 -4.24 -6.92
CA HIS A 57 -12.68 -4.56 -8.27
C HIS A 57 -13.24 -5.92 -8.68
N ARG A 58 -13.76 -6.03 -9.91
CA ARG A 58 -14.41 -7.26 -10.42
C ARG A 58 -15.46 -7.87 -9.44
N GLY A 59 -16.18 -7.01 -8.71
CA GLY A 59 -17.18 -7.44 -7.72
C GLY A 59 -16.62 -7.93 -6.38
N ILE A 60 -15.29 -7.94 -6.20
CA ILE A 60 -14.60 -8.36 -4.98
C ILE A 60 -14.14 -7.12 -4.21
N THR A 61 -14.34 -7.09 -2.89
CA THR A 61 -13.72 -6.05 -2.04
C THR A 61 -12.24 -6.37 -1.89
N VAL A 62 -11.38 -5.55 -2.50
CA VAL A 62 -9.92 -5.75 -2.52
C VAL A 62 -9.21 -5.06 -1.37
N ASP A 63 -9.81 -4.00 -0.81
CA ASP A 63 -9.30 -3.28 0.35
C ASP A 63 -10.44 -2.53 1.05
N GLU A 64 -10.31 -2.35 2.35
CA GLU A 64 -11.15 -1.46 3.14
C GLU A 64 -10.30 -0.29 3.62
N VAL A 65 -10.82 0.92 3.47
CA VAL A 65 -10.15 2.14 3.92
C VAL A 65 -10.97 2.82 5.00
N GLU A 66 -10.31 3.16 6.10
CA GLU A 66 -10.92 3.86 7.23
C GLU A 66 -9.87 4.87 7.76
N PRO A 67 -9.78 6.07 7.16
CA PRO A 67 -9.01 7.17 7.75
C PRO A 67 -9.62 7.60 9.08
N ASP A 68 -8.83 8.17 9.99
CA ASP A 68 -9.37 8.67 11.26
C ASP A 68 -10.37 9.80 11.08
N LEU A 69 -10.04 10.74 10.18
CA LEU A 69 -10.86 11.90 9.87
C LEU A 69 -10.84 12.19 8.36
N VAL A 70 -11.98 12.59 7.81
CA VAL A 70 -12.07 13.13 6.45
C VAL A 70 -12.82 14.45 6.50
N LEU A 71 -12.15 15.53 6.11
CA LEU A 71 -12.79 16.82 5.84
C LEU A 71 -13.03 16.85 4.31
N PRO A 72 -14.27 16.65 3.85
CA PRO A 72 -14.58 16.41 2.44
C PRO A 72 -13.96 17.47 1.52
N ASP A 73 -13.42 17.01 0.38
CA ASP A 73 -12.76 17.82 -0.66
C ASP A 73 -11.56 18.67 -0.20
N ARG A 74 -11.11 18.53 1.05
CA ARG A 74 -10.18 19.48 1.68
C ARG A 74 -8.97 18.85 2.35
N LEU A 75 -9.17 17.97 3.33
CA LEU A 75 -8.08 17.47 4.19
C LEU A 75 -8.39 16.07 4.75
N VAL A 76 -7.38 15.20 4.80
CA VAL A 76 -7.43 13.92 5.55
C VAL A 76 -6.41 13.95 6.69
N PRO A 77 -6.83 14.21 7.94
CA PRO A 77 -6.01 13.99 9.12
C PRO A 77 -5.93 12.50 9.47
N GLU A 78 -4.71 12.01 9.67
CA GLU A 78 -4.42 10.64 10.11
C GLU A 78 -3.53 10.71 11.35
N LEU A 79 -4.01 10.12 12.44
CA LEU A 79 -3.42 10.30 13.76
C LEU A 79 -2.56 9.08 14.11
N LYS A 80 -1.52 9.32 14.91
CA LYS A 80 -0.58 8.30 15.38
C LYS A 80 -0.12 8.57 16.81
N THR A 81 0.33 7.51 17.48
CA THR A 81 1.13 7.60 18.71
C THR A 81 2.43 6.81 18.55
N LEU A 82 3.43 7.42 17.92
CA LEU A 82 4.66 6.72 17.53
C LEU A 82 5.77 6.86 18.57
N TRP A 83 6.47 5.76 18.87
CA TRP A 83 7.74 5.83 19.60
C TRP A 83 8.88 6.41 18.74
N GLY A 84 8.90 6.06 17.45
CA GLY A 84 9.85 6.58 16.46
C GLY A 84 9.32 7.76 15.64
N ALA A 85 10.01 8.12 14.55
CA ALA A 85 9.49 9.08 13.57
C ALA A 85 8.44 8.43 12.66
N PHE A 86 7.69 9.25 11.91
CA PHE A 86 6.85 8.75 10.82
C PHE A 86 7.66 7.91 9.85
N ALA A 87 7.39 6.62 9.83
CA ALA A 87 7.92 5.66 8.87
C ALA A 87 7.18 5.77 7.51
N PRO A 88 7.81 5.33 6.39
CA PRO A 88 7.22 5.39 5.05
C PRO A 88 5.82 4.79 4.94
N GLU A 89 5.52 3.75 5.71
CA GLU A 89 4.25 3.02 5.69
C GLU A 89 3.07 3.93 6.08
N HIS A 90 3.28 4.89 6.98
CA HIS A 90 2.25 5.87 7.36
C HIS A 90 1.91 6.82 6.19
N PHE A 91 2.91 7.19 5.38
CA PHE A 91 2.67 8.00 4.18
C PHE A 91 1.97 7.19 3.10
N VAL A 92 2.29 5.90 2.96
CA VAL A 92 1.58 4.99 2.06
C VAL A 92 0.11 4.87 2.47
N GLN A 93 -0.16 4.67 3.76
CA GLN A 93 -1.51 4.63 4.30
C GLN A 93 -2.29 5.91 4.00
N LEU A 94 -1.72 7.07 4.34
CA LEU A 94 -2.35 8.37 4.06
C LEU A 94 -2.60 8.58 2.57
N THR A 95 -1.65 8.20 1.70
CA THR A 95 -1.79 8.32 0.25
C THR A 95 -2.95 7.48 -0.28
N SER A 96 -3.12 6.25 0.22
CA SER A 96 -4.28 5.41 -0.12
C SER A 96 -5.61 6.09 0.22
N TYR A 97 -5.69 6.77 1.37
CA TYR A 97 -6.89 7.48 1.80
C TYR A 97 -7.17 8.71 0.93
N LEU A 98 -6.15 9.53 0.70
CA LEU A 98 -6.22 10.68 -0.20
C LEU A 98 -6.73 10.28 -1.58
N LYS A 99 -6.21 9.17 -2.10
CA LYS A 99 -6.60 8.64 -3.39
C LYS A 99 -8.03 8.10 -3.43
N PHE A 100 -8.43 7.31 -2.43
CA PHE A 100 -9.77 6.75 -2.35
C PHE A 100 -10.84 7.85 -2.24
N TRP A 101 -10.61 8.84 -1.38
CA TRP A 101 -11.52 9.95 -1.14
C TRP A 101 -11.36 11.11 -2.13
N ARG A 102 -10.43 11.01 -3.09
CA ARG A 102 -10.12 12.05 -4.10
C ARG A 102 -9.74 13.41 -3.49
N ILE A 103 -9.02 13.38 -2.36
CA ILE A 103 -8.52 14.56 -1.66
C ILE A 103 -7.01 14.67 -1.86
N GLN A 104 -6.49 15.88 -2.05
CA GLN A 104 -5.06 16.09 -2.30
C GLN A 104 -4.25 16.36 -1.05
N THR A 105 -4.83 16.97 -0.01
CA THR A 105 -4.07 17.34 1.19
C THR A 105 -4.31 16.33 2.31
N GLY A 106 -3.23 15.81 2.87
CA GLY A 106 -3.25 14.98 4.07
C GLY A 106 -2.40 15.58 5.19
N LEU A 107 -2.68 15.17 6.42
CA LEU A 107 -1.99 15.62 7.62
C LEU A 107 -1.73 14.44 8.55
N LEU A 108 -0.47 14.04 8.67
CA LEU A 108 -0.06 13.11 9.71
C LEU A 108 0.16 13.86 11.01
N ILE A 109 -0.39 13.34 12.11
CA ILE A 109 -0.28 13.95 13.44
C ILE A 109 0.17 12.88 14.44
N ASP A 110 1.27 13.13 15.15
CA ASP A 110 1.82 12.23 16.16
C ASP A 110 1.71 12.87 17.55
N PHE A 111 0.96 12.19 18.43
CA PHE A 111 0.67 12.61 19.79
C PHE A 111 1.62 12.03 20.84
N ALA A 112 2.52 11.12 20.49
CA ALA A 112 3.35 10.41 21.47
C ALA A 112 4.57 11.22 21.97
N LYS A 113 4.91 12.33 21.32
CA LYS A 113 6.09 13.13 21.66
C LYS A 113 5.80 14.16 22.74
N GLU A 114 6.87 14.73 23.30
CA GLU A 114 6.81 15.84 24.27
C GLU A 114 6.05 17.06 23.71
N SER A 115 6.12 17.28 22.39
CA SER A 115 5.33 18.26 21.66
C SER A 115 4.63 17.61 20.47
N LEU A 116 3.43 18.07 20.11
CA LEU A 116 2.73 17.59 18.92
C LEU A 116 3.62 17.68 17.67
N VAL A 117 3.91 16.54 17.05
CA VAL A 117 4.61 16.48 15.76
C VAL A 117 3.59 16.30 14.66
N HIS A 118 3.71 17.06 13.58
CA HIS A 118 2.82 16.93 12.44
C HIS A 118 3.58 17.06 11.12
N LYS A 119 3.05 16.43 10.07
CA LYS A 119 3.54 16.57 8.70
C LYS A 119 2.37 16.72 7.75
N ARG A 120 2.32 17.87 7.09
CA ARG A 120 1.43 18.11 5.97
C ARG A 120 2.00 17.47 4.71
N PHE A 121 1.15 16.80 3.95
CA PHE A 121 1.49 16.17 2.69
C PHE A 121 0.49 16.60 1.61
N VAL A 122 0.99 16.96 0.42
CA VAL A 122 0.14 17.24 -0.73
C VAL A 122 0.40 16.14 -1.76
N PHE A 123 -0.60 15.28 -1.92
CA PHE A 123 -0.64 14.23 -2.91
C PHE A 123 -0.98 14.82 -4.28
N SER A 124 -0.20 14.42 -5.27
CA SER A 124 -0.49 14.67 -6.68
C SER A 124 -0.67 13.32 -7.37
N ASP A 125 -1.89 13.05 -7.84
CA ASP A 125 -2.18 11.87 -8.67
C ASP A 125 -1.79 12.17 -10.12
N ALA A 126 -0.49 12.40 -10.34
CA ALA A 126 0.04 12.61 -11.67
C ALA A 126 -0.23 11.38 -12.54
N GLU A 127 -0.63 11.61 -13.79
CA GLU A 127 -0.81 10.54 -14.74
C GLU A 127 0.55 9.89 -15.01
N PRO A 128 0.70 8.60 -14.66
CA PRO A 128 2.00 7.96 -14.78
C PRO A 128 2.20 7.52 -16.24
N PRO A 129 3.46 7.32 -16.70
CA PRO A 129 3.72 6.89 -18.08
C PRO A 129 2.94 5.60 -18.40
N PRO A 130 2.29 5.49 -19.57
CA PRO A 130 1.54 4.30 -19.94
C PRO A 130 2.47 3.09 -20.01
N VAL A 131 1.93 1.93 -19.65
CA VAL A 131 2.63 0.64 -19.75
C VAL A 131 1.71 -0.33 -20.48
N SER A 132 2.21 -0.96 -21.53
CA SER A 132 1.46 -2.00 -22.25
C SER A 132 1.88 -3.41 -21.82
N ALA A 133 0.95 -4.36 -21.85
CA ALA A 133 1.25 -5.76 -21.56
C ALA A 133 2.33 -6.32 -22.52
N GLY A 134 2.29 -5.92 -23.80
CA GLY A 134 3.29 -6.32 -24.80
C GLY A 134 4.72 -5.90 -24.44
N GLU A 135 4.92 -4.68 -23.96
CA GLU A 135 6.23 -4.22 -23.49
C GLU A 135 6.71 -5.01 -22.26
N LEU A 136 5.81 -5.33 -21.33
CA LEU A 136 6.13 -6.14 -20.16
C LEU A 136 6.55 -7.57 -20.55
N ILE A 137 5.85 -8.17 -21.50
CA ILE A 137 6.16 -9.51 -22.03
C ILE A 137 7.53 -9.52 -22.72
N GLN A 138 7.85 -8.49 -23.51
CA GLN A 138 9.14 -8.39 -24.21
C GLN A 138 10.32 -8.30 -23.24
N GLN A 139 10.13 -7.69 -22.06
CA GLN A 139 11.15 -7.58 -21.02
C GLN A 139 11.39 -8.89 -20.25
N ALA A 140 10.51 -9.88 -20.38
CA ALA A 140 10.63 -11.14 -19.66
C ALA A 140 11.86 -11.95 -20.11
N PRO A 141 12.53 -12.72 -19.22
CA PRO A 141 13.56 -13.66 -19.62
C PRO A 141 12.97 -14.86 -20.39
N PRO A 142 13.77 -15.61 -21.17
CA PRO A 142 13.28 -16.75 -21.96
C PRO A 142 12.44 -17.77 -21.16
N LEU A 143 12.85 -18.07 -19.92
CA LEU A 143 12.13 -18.99 -19.03
C LEU A 143 10.69 -18.52 -18.77
N ALA A 144 10.50 -17.22 -18.48
CA ALA A 144 9.18 -16.66 -18.23
C ALA A 144 8.38 -16.50 -19.53
N ARG A 145 9.02 -16.15 -20.67
CA ARG A 145 8.35 -16.04 -21.98
C ARG A 145 7.75 -17.34 -22.47
N ALA A 146 8.36 -18.47 -22.12
CA ALA A 146 7.84 -19.79 -22.48
C ALA A 146 6.65 -20.22 -21.60
N HIS A 147 6.34 -19.49 -20.53
CA HIS A 147 5.36 -19.89 -19.53
C HIS A 147 3.96 -19.34 -19.85
N PRO A 148 2.90 -20.16 -19.80
CA PRO A 148 1.54 -19.73 -20.16
C PRO A 148 1.01 -18.57 -19.29
N LEU A 149 1.42 -18.50 -18.01
CA LEU A 149 1.01 -17.44 -17.08
C LEU A 149 1.56 -16.04 -17.38
N LEU A 150 2.60 -15.90 -18.21
CA LEU A 150 3.20 -14.58 -18.43
C LEU A 150 2.19 -13.60 -19.02
N THR A 151 1.45 -14.03 -20.05
CA THR A 151 0.48 -13.18 -20.74
C THR A 151 -0.66 -12.76 -19.81
N PRO A 152 -1.39 -13.66 -19.12
CA PRO A 152 -2.41 -13.27 -18.14
C PRO A 152 -1.90 -12.30 -17.07
N LEU A 153 -0.69 -12.53 -16.53
CA LEU A 153 -0.10 -11.63 -15.54
C LEU A 153 0.11 -10.21 -16.09
N CYS A 154 0.71 -10.09 -17.28
CA CYS A 154 0.96 -8.80 -17.89
C CYS A 154 -0.34 -8.11 -18.33
N GLU A 155 -1.32 -8.87 -18.83
CA GLU A 155 -2.65 -8.40 -19.23
C GLU A 155 -3.52 -7.98 -18.05
N SER A 156 -3.31 -8.53 -16.85
CA SER A 156 -3.92 -8.00 -15.61
C SER A 156 -3.18 -6.78 -15.05
N LEU A 157 -1.84 -6.78 -15.07
CA LEU A 157 -1.05 -5.71 -14.47
C LEU A 157 -1.21 -4.36 -15.18
N ALA A 158 -1.23 -4.34 -16.52
CA ALA A 158 -1.30 -3.09 -17.28
C ALA A 158 -2.62 -2.32 -17.04
N PRO A 159 -3.82 -2.94 -17.12
CA PRO A 159 -5.08 -2.27 -16.79
C PRO A 159 -5.20 -1.85 -15.32
N ILE A 160 -4.70 -2.66 -14.38
CA ILE A 160 -4.65 -2.29 -12.96
C ILE A 160 -3.84 -1.01 -12.78
N TYR A 161 -2.65 -0.94 -13.37
CA TYR A 161 -1.81 0.23 -13.30
C TYR A 161 -2.45 1.45 -14.01
N ALA A 162 -3.10 1.27 -15.16
CA ALA A 162 -3.80 2.36 -15.86
C ALA A 162 -4.98 2.92 -15.03
N THR A 163 -5.75 2.04 -14.39
CA THR A 163 -6.96 2.39 -13.64
C THR A 163 -6.65 2.95 -12.26
N TYR A 164 -5.81 2.24 -11.50
CA TYR A 164 -5.52 2.55 -10.10
C TYR A 164 -4.23 3.36 -9.93
N ARG A 165 -3.44 3.57 -10.98
CA ARG A 165 -2.18 4.34 -10.99
C ARG A 165 -1.28 3.94 -9.80
N LEU A 166 -0.56 4.89 -9.21
CA LEU A 166 0.37 4.69 -8.09
C LEU A 166 -0.23 5.21 -6.76
N GLY A 167 0.30 4.76 -5.63
CA GLY A 167 -0.02 5.34 -4.31
C GLY A 167 -0.93 4.53 -3.40
N TYR A 168 -1.48 3.40 -3.85
CA TYR A 168 -2.10 2.45 -2.92
C TYR A 168 -1.07 1.56 -2.21
N ARG A 169 -1.48 0.88 -1.13
CA ARG A 169 -0.61 -0.05 -0.38
C ARG A 169 -0.35 -1.34 -1.17
N ASP A 170 0.72 -2.05 -0.81
CA ASP A 170 1.10 -3.35 -1.39
C ASP A 170 -0.06 -4.36 -1.31
N THR A 171 -0.81 -4.34 -0.20
CA THR A 171 -1.98 -5.19 0.02
C THR A 171 -3.11 -4.90 -0.96
N THR A 172 -3.36 -3.62 -1.25
CA THR A 172 -4.37 -3.17 -2.20
C THR A 172 -4.06 -3.68 -3.60
N TYR A 173 -2.84 -3.45 -4.10
CA TYR A 173 -2.45 -3.92 -5.43
C TYR A 173 -2.38 -5.43 -5.54
N ARG A 174 -1.97 -6.13 -4.47
CA ARG A 174 -2.02 -7.60 -4.44
C ARG A 174 -3.47 -8.11 -4.52
N GLY A 175 -4.40 -7.47 -3.81
CA GLY A 175 -5.83 -7.78 -3.89
C GLY A 175 -6.44 -7.48 -5.27
N LEU A 176 -6.04 -6.37 -5.90
CA LEU A 176 -6.42 -6.04 -7.27
C LEU A 176 -5.96 -7.09 -8.27
N LEU A 177 -4.70 -7.51 -8.18
CA LEU A 177 -4.13 -8.53 -9.07
C LEU A 177 -4.79 -9.90 -8.85
N ASP A 178 -5.00 -10.30 -7.59
CA ASP A 178 -5.71 -11.54 -7.24
C ASP A 178 -7.15 -11.54 -7.81
N ALA A 179 -7.89 -10.44 -7.63
CA ALA A 179 -9.25 -10.31 -8.14
C ALA A 179 -9.32 -10.34 -9.67
N ASP A 180 -8.37 -9.70 -10.36
CA ASP A 180 -8.35 -9.66 -11.82
C ASP A 180 -7.98 -11.02 -12.42
N LEU A 181 -6.94 -11.68 -11.90
CA LEU A 181 -6.53 -13.02 -12.35
C LEU A 181 -7.64 -14.06 -12.14
N ARG A 182 -8.32 -14.03 -10.98
CA ARG A 182 -9.43 -14.95 -10.70
C ARG A 182 -10.63 -14.71 -11.64
N ALA A 183 -10.87 -13.47 -12.04
CA ALA A 183 -11.93 -13.16 -13.00
C ALA A 183 -11.66 -13.78 -14.39
N GLU A 184 -10.38 -13.97 -14.73
CA GLU A 184 -9.93 -14.66 -15.95
C GLU A 184 -9.74 -16.19 -15.74
N GLY A 185 -10.19 -16.73 -14.61
CA GLY A 185 -10.11 -18.17 -14.31
C GLY A 185 -8.74 -18.65 -13.82
N VAL A 186 -7.83 -17.73 -13.46
CA VAL A 186 -6.49 -18.06 -12.96
C VAL A 186 -6.49 -18.13 -11.43
N GLY A 187 -6.21 -19.32 -10.90
CA GLY A 187 -6.13 -19.63 -9.48
C GLY A 187 -4.97 -18.94 -8.77
N CYS A 188 -5.26 -18.34 -7.62
CA CYS A 188 -4.31 -17.54 -6.86
C CYS A 188 -4.39 -17.81 -5.35
N VAL A 189 -3.24 -17.94 -4.70
CA VAL A 189 -3.09 -18.05 -3.24
C VAL A 189 -2.42 -16.79 -2.70
N ASN A 190 -3.20 -15.97 -1.99
CA ASN A 190 -2.71 -14.74 -1.36
C ASN A 190 -2.01 -15.07 -0.04
N GLN A 191 -0.76 -14.65 0.07
CA GLN A 191 0.12 -14.89 1.20
C GLN A 191 0.20 -16.38 1.60
N PRO A 192 0.78 -17.23 0.75
CA PRO A 192 0.88 -18.66 1.01
C PRO A 192 1.67 -18.93 2.30
N VAL A 193 1.37 -20.07 2.93
CA VAL A 193 2.11 -20.57 4.08
C VAL A 193 3.12 -21.59 3.60
N ALA A 194 4.41 -21.35 3.85
CA ALA A 194 5.48 -22.26 3.52
C ALA A 194 6.03 -22.95 4.78
N ALA A 195 6.29 -24.25 4.69
CA ALA A 195 6.97 -24.98 5.74
C ALA A 195 8.47 -24.60 5.75
N ILE A 196 8.96 -24.13 6.90
CA ILE A 196 10.36 -23.79 7.07
C ILE A 196 11.11 -25.02 7.56
N ARG A 197 12.11 -25.43 6.78
CA ARG A 197 12.96 -26.58 7.07
C ARG A 197 14.43 -26.18 7.05
N CYS A 198 15.20 -26.73 7.99
CA CYS A 198 16.66 -26.66 7.99
C CYS A 198 17.19 -28.08 8.18
N ASP A 199 18.12 -28.51 7.32
CA ASP A 199 18.74 -29.84 7.38
C ASP A 199 17.73 -31.02 7.46
N GLY A 200 16.58 -30.85 6.79
CA GLY A 200 15.48 -31.83 6.75
C GLY A 200 14.48 -31.70 7.90
N GLU A 201 14.84 -31.06 9.01
CA GLU A 201 13.97 -30.84 10.16
C GLU A 201 13.00 -29.67 9.94
N ARG A 202 11.75 -29.84 10.36
CA ARG A 202 10.72 -28.80 10.29
C ARG A 202 10.86 -27.85 11.49
N LEU A 203 11.20 -26.59 11.22
CA LEU A 203 11.31 -25.55 12.25
C LEU A 203 9.98 -24.84 12.51
N GLY A 204 9.09 -24.77 11.50
CA GLY A 204 7.81 -24.09 11.63
C GLY A 204 7.16 -23.79 10.29
N GLU A 205 6.30 -22.78 10.29
CA GLU A 205 5.62 -22.26 9.11
C GLU A 205 5.83 -20.74 9.01
N ALA A 206 5.92 -20.23 7.80
CA ALA A 206 5.99 -18.80 7.53
C ALA A 206 4.96 -18.39 6.49
N LYS A 207 4.21 -17.33 6.80
CA LYS A 207 3.33 -16.67 5.85
C LYS A 207 4.18 -15.73 4.97
N LEU A 208 4.19 -15.97 3.66
CA LEU A 208 5.03 -15.22 2.73
C LEU A 208 4.25 -14.06 2.11
N ASN A 209 4.85 -12.88 1.97
CA ASN A 209 4.16 -11.68 1.48
C ASN A 209 4.14 -11.58 -0.06
N CYS A 210 3.69 -12.65 -0.72
CA CYS A 210 3.51 -12.73 -2.17
C CYS A 210 2.13 -13.28 -2.54
N LEU A 211 1.81 -13.22 -3.83
CA LEU A 211 0.72 -13.96 -4.46
C LEU A 211 1.34 -15.16 -5.19
N VAL A 212 0.83 -16.37 -4.99
CA VAL A 212 1.20 -17.53 -5.81
C VAL A 212 0.12 -17.80 -6.82
N VAL A 213 0.50 -17.93 -8.09
CA VAL A 213 -0.42 -18.06 -9.23
C VAL A 213 -0.25 -19.44 -9.84
N GLU A 214 -1.34 -20.22 -9.88
CA GLU A 214 -1.43 -21.62 -10.33
C GLU A 214 -0.40 -22.58 -9.72
N ASN A 215 0.21 -22.21 -8.59
CA ASN A 215 1.34 -22.93 -8.02
C ASN A 215 2.55 -23.07 -8.99
N GLU A 216 2.68 -22.13 -9.93
CA GLU A 216 3.74 -22.13 -10.94
C GLU A 216 4.64 -20.89 -10.87
N CYS A 217 4.14 -19.78 -10.31
CA CYS A 217 4.94 -18.58 -10.10
C CYS A 217 4.54 -17.81 -8.84
N ALA A 218 5.46 -17.00 -8.31
CA ALA A 218 5.19 -16.06 -7.22
C ALA A 218 5.30 -14.60 -7.68
N VAL A 219 4.37 -13.75 -7.25
CA VAL A 219 4.38 -12.30 -7.48
C VAL A 219 4.55 -11.57 -6.15
N MET A 220 5.69 -10.90 -5.98
CA MET A 220 5.93 -9.93 -4.92
C MET A 220 5.42 -8.58 -5.39
N VAL A 221 4.54 -7.95 -4.61
CA VAL A 221 4.02 -6.61 -4.88
C VAL A 221 4.60 -5.65 -3.87
N LEU A 222 5.14 -4.53 -4.35
CA LEU A 222 5.70 -3.43 -3.57
C LEU A 222 5.01 -2.13 -3.99
N SER A 223 4.86 -1.18 -3.07
CA SER A 223 4.33 0.15 -3.38
C SER A 223 5.21 1.28 -2.85
N LEU A 224 5.13 2.42 -3.54
CA LEU A 224 5.74 3.70 -3.14
C LEU A 224 7.25 3.63 -2.85
N ARG A 225 7.94 2.65 -3.43
CA ARG A 225 9.41 2.60 -3.43
C ARG A 225 9.97 3.35 -4.62
N ASP A 226 11.16 3.91 -4.43
CA ASP A 226 11.88 4.58 -5.52
C ASP A 226 12.38 3.58 -6.56
N ALA A 227 12.75 2.36 -6.14
CA ALA A 227 13.18 1.27 -7.01
C ALA A 227 13.11 -0.09 -6.28
N ILE A 228 13.11 -1.17 -7.05
CA ILE A 228 13.29 -2.55 -6.56
C ILE A 228 14.74 -2.76 -6.13
N ARG A 229 14.96 -3.14 -4.86
CA ARG A 229 16.29 -3.26 -4.26
C ARG A 229 16.84 -4.68 -4.39
N ALA A 230 18.15 -4.83 -4.18
CA ALA A 230 18.79 -6.15 -4.13
C ALA A 230 18.21 -7.04 -3.01
N ALA A 231 17.84 -6.46 -1.87
CA ALA A 231 17.20 -7.16 -0.77
C ALA A 231 15.81 -7.71 -1.14
N ASP A 232 15.03 -6.97 -1.93
CA ASP A 232 13.73 -7.43 -2.42
C ASP A 232 13.92 -8.66 -3.34
N ARG A 233 14.93 -8.62 -4.22
CA ARG A 233 15.30 -9.78 -5.06
C ARG A 233 15.74 -11.00 -4.24
N ALA A 234 16.61 -10.82 -3.26
CA ALA A 234 17.06 -11.91 -2.39
C ALA A 234 15.90 -12.53 -1.59
N THR A 235 14.97 -11.70 -1.14
CA THR A 235 13.75 -12.14 -0.46
C THR A 235 12.86 -12.96 -1.40
N ALA A 236 12.60 -12.47 -2.62
CA ALA A 236 11.83 -13.20 -3.62
C ALA A 236 12.46 -14.57 -3.97
N GLN A 237 13.79 -14.62 -4.17
CA GLN A 237 14.51 -15.89 -4.42
C GLN A 237 14.36 -16.88 -3.27
N THR A 238 14.36 -16.38 -2.03
CA THR A 238 14.13 -17.20 -0.83
C THR A 238 12.72 -17.75 -0.82
N TRP A 239 11.72 -16.94 -1.13
CA TRP A 239 10.32 -17.40 -1.22
C TRP A 239 10.12 -18.45 -2.32
N LEU A 240 10.67 -18.24 -3.51
CA LEU A 240 10.59 -19.23 -4.60
C LEU A 240 11.13 -20.59 -4.17
N ARG A 241 12.26 -20.60 -3.44
CA ARG A 241 12.87 -21.83 -2.93
C ARG A 241 12.00 -22.54 -1.88
N TYR A 242 11.37 -21.81 -0.97
CA TYR A 242 10.48 -22.41 0.03
C TYR A 242 9.13 -22.85 -0.53
N LEU A 243 8.73 -22.29 -1.68
CA LEU A 243 7.49 -22.64 -2.37
C LEU A 243 7.73 -23.67 -3.50
N ASP A 244 8.97 -24.07 -3.76
CA ASP A 244 9.38 -24.91 -4.89
C ASP A 244 8.91 -24.38 -6.25
N LEU A 245 9.00 -23.06 -6.44
CA LEU A 245 8.55 -22.38 -7.65
C LEU A 245 9.73 -22.02 -8.56
N PRO A 246 9.66 -22.28 -9.87
CA PRO A 246 10.79 -22.07 -10.79
C PRO A 246 11.11 -20.59 -11.04
N TRP A 247 10.12 -19.70 -10.93
CA TRP A 247 10.28 -18.28 -11.23
C TRP A 247 9.23 -17.42 -10.52
N GLY A 248 9.45 -16.11 -10.54
CA GLY A 248 8.52 -15.13 -10.03
C GLY A 248 8.76 -13.73 -10.57
N LEU A 249 7.92 -12.81 -10.11
CA LEU A 249 7.88 -11.43 -10.52
C LEU A 249 7.92 -10.53 -9.28
N ILE A 250 8.72 -9.47 -9.32
CA ILE A 250 8.60 -8.35 -8.40
C ILE A 250 7.97 -7.21 -9.18
N VAL A 251 6.83 -6.73 -8.70
CA VAL A 251 6.09 -5.60 -9.26
C VAL A 251 6.13 -4.48 -8.23
N ASN A 252 6.80 -3.39 -8.56
CA ASN A 252 6.82 -2.19 -7.73
C ASN A 252 5.93 -1.11 -8.37
N PHE A 253 4.77 -0.88 -7.76
CA PHE A 253 3.96 0.32 -7.97
C PHE A 253 4.65 1.49 -7.26
N GLY A 254 5.74 1.97 -7.85
CA GLY A 254 6.65 2.93 -7.23
C GLY A 254 6.05 4.32 -7.02
N LYS A 255 6.88 5.29 -6.65
CA LYS A 255 6.39 6.68 -6.46
C LYS A 255 6.04 7.41 -7.76
N ARG A 256 6.64 6.99 -8.89
CA ARG A 256 6.52 7.67 -10.18
C ARG A 256 6.25 6.75 -11.37
N THR A 257 6.63 5.49 -11.27
CA THR A 257 6.53 4.52 -12.37
C THR A 257 6.22 3.13 -11.83
N LEU A 258 5.63 2.29 -12.67
CA LEU A 258 5.64 0.84 -12.48
C LEU A 258 7.03 0.28 -12.84
N GLU A 259 7.63 -0.49 -11.93
CA GLU A 259 8.87 -1.23 -12.21
C GLU A 259 8.61 -2.72 -12.06
N ILE A 260 9.09 -3.51 -13.02
CA ILE A 260 8.96 -4.97 -13.01
C ILE A 260 10.34 -5.61 -13.07
N ARG A 261 10.56 -6.63 -12.24
CA ARG A 261 11.77 -7.46 -12.24
C ARG A 261 11.41 -8.93 -12.16
N PHE A 262 11.93 -9.71 -13.09
CA PHE A 262 11.82 -11.16 -13.05
C PHE A 262 12.86 -11.74 -12.09
N VAL A 263 12.45 -12.77 -11.37
CA VAL A 263 13.29 -13.49 -10.43
C VAL A 263 13.21 -14.96 -10.80
N ILE A 264 14.36 -15.61 -10.94
CA ILE A 264 14.45 -17.03 -11.24
C ILE A 264 14.92 -17.74 -9.99
N HIS A 265 14.31 -18.88 -9.68
CA HIS A 265 14.81 -19.75 -8.62
C HIS A 265 16.18 -20.26 -9.06
N PRO A 266 17.26 -19.99 -8.29
CA PRO A 266 18.55 -20.60 -8.59
C PRO A 266 18.37 -22.10 -8.47
N ARG A 267 18.37 -22.82 -9.59
CA ARG A 267 18.38 -24.29 -9.58
C ARG A 267 19.49 -24.75 -8.62
N PRO A 268 19.24 -25.72 -7.74
CA PRO A 268 20.33 -26.30 -6.97
C PRO A 268 21.42 -26.77 -7.95
N ARG A 269 22.66 -26.38 -7.66
CA ARG A 269 23.84 -26.96 -8.31
C ARG A 269 24.00 -28.40 -7.87
#